data_AF-A0A1I5GJC4-F1
#
_entry.id   AF-A0A1I5GJC4-F1
#
_cell.length_a   1.000
_cell.length_b   1.000
_cell.length_c   1.000
_cell.angle_alpha   90.00
_cell.angle_beta   90.00
_cell.angle_gamma   90.00
#
_symmetry.space_group_name_H-M   'P 1'
#
loop_
_entity.id
_entity.type
_entity.pdbx_description
1 polymer ?
#
loop_
_entity_poly.entity_id
_entity_poly.type
_entity_poly.pdbx_seq_one_letter_code
_entity_poly.pdbx_strand_id
1 'polypeptide(L)'
;MQPYEKVSTSVANIKNPPFWLVLGLPWPDGSRNDTEECAQAIAPTFIPREAQSRPVQAILDFGVGLHRKHGMRVLFLSELTGFLRRAQASWAEIGVPDFDTALNELLEVPTPALFMSLTQHAHMLLCTAGNAQTISHSPENPAGRTVDPSEYAELKKNLQGALERDWPAYIDDLTRSGHLRGQ
;
A
#
# COMPACT_ATOMS: atom_id res chain seq x y z
N MET A 1 -20.19 10.51 -24.50
CA MET A 1 -19.04 9.59 -24.56
C MET A 1 -17.79 10.47 -24.64
N GLN A 2 -17.17 10.78 -23.50
CA GLN A 2 -15.95 11.60 -23.48
C GLN A 2 -14.74 10.70 -23.78
N PRO A 3 -13.77 11.16 -24.57
CA PRO A 3 -12.59 10.37 -24.88
C PRO A 3 -11.72 10.25 -23.62
N TYR A 4 -11.27 9.03 -23.35
CA TYR A 4 -10.22 8.75 -22.36
C TYR A 4 -8.97 9.55 -22.76
N GLU A 5 -8.63 10.59 -22.01
CA GLU A 5 -7.32 11.24 -22.14
C GLU A 5 -6.25 10.20 -21.83
N LYS A 6 -5.37 9.93 -22.81
CA LYS A 6 -4.08 9.32 -22.53
C LYS A 6 -3.37 10.22 -21.53
N VAL A 7 -3.35 9.81 -20.27
CA VAL A 7 -2.53 10.48 -19.25
C VAL A 7 -1.09 10.29 -19.68
N SER A 8 -0.53 11.32 -20.30
CA SER A 8 0.91 11.40 -20.56
C SER A 8 1.58 11.52 -19.20
N THR A 9 2.13 10.41 -18.71
CA THR A 9 2.79 10.34 -17.41
C THR A 9 4.10 11.10 -17.46
N SER A 10 4.10 12.37 -17.03
CA SER A 10 5.35 13.12 -16.88
C SER A 10 6.13 12.59 -15.66
N VAL A 11 7.47 12.59 -15.75
CA VAL A 11 8.35 12.29 -14.60
C VAL A 11 8.11 13.26 -13.44
N ALA A 12 7.62 14.48 -13.69
CA ALA A 12 7.23 15.40 -12.63
C ALA A 12 6.07 14.84 -11.77
N ASN A 13 5.12 14.13 -12.39
CA ASN A 13 3.99 13.53 -11.68
C ASN A 13 4.41 12.27 -10.89
N ILE A 14 5.38 11.48 -11.40
CA ILE A 14 5.84 10.27 -10.69
C ILE A 14 6.59 10.58 -9.39
N LYS A 15 7.23 11.74 -9.29
CA LYS A 15 7.92 12.20 -8.06
C LYS A 15 6.96 12.58 -6.94
N ASN A 16 5.74 12.99 -7.27
CA ASN A 16 4.73 13.37 -6.29
C ASN A 16 3.41 12.66 -6.63
N PRO A 17 3.33 11.33 -6.40
CA PRO A 17 2.11 10.60 -6.65
C PRO A 17 0.94 11.19 -5.84
N PRO A 18 -0.29 11.11 -6.37
CA PRO A 18 -1.47 11.58 -5.65
C PRO A 18 -1.70 10.79 -4.35
N PHE A 19 -1.31 9.51 -4.34
CA PHE A 19 -1.27 8.69 -3.13
C PHE A 19 -0.32 7.50 -3.27
N TRP A 20 0.04 6.92 -2.13
CA TRP A 20 0.74 5.65 -2.02
C TRP A 20 -0.18 4.57 -1.46
N LEU A 21 -0.04 3.36 -2.00
CA LEU A 21 -0.57 2.14 -1.39
C LEU A 21 0.57 1.44 -0.65
N VAL A 22 0.38 1.18 0.64
CA VAL A 22 1.36 0.52 1.50
C VAL A 22 0.87 -0.89 1.82
N LEU A 23 1.74 -1.86 1.58
CA LEU A 23 1.52 -3.28 1.78
C LEU A 23 2.41 -3.74 2.94
N GLY A 24 1.85 -4.56 3.83
CA GLY A 24 2.65 -5.30 4.81
C GLY A 24 3.26 -6.52 4.14
N LEU A 25 4.57 -6.70 4.30
CA LEU A 25 5.28 -7.92 3.92
C LEU A 25 5.31 -8.87 5.13
N PRO A 26 5.53 -10.18 4.94
CA PRO A 26 5.70 -11.11 6.06
C PRO A 26 6.79 -10.61 7.02
N TRP A 27 6.50 -10.64 8.32
CA TRP A 27 7.55 -10.40 9.32
C TRP A 27 8.53 -11.59 9.27
N PRO A 28 9.85 -11.37 9.20
CA PRO A 28 10.81 -12.47 9.09
C PRO A 28 10.74 -13.43 10.29
N ASP A 29 10.57 -14.72 10.01
CA ASP A 29 10.54 -15.76 11.03
C ASP A 29 11.82 -15.76 11.87
N GLY A 30 11.66 -15.75 13.20
CA GLY A 30 12.78 -15.80 14.14
C GLY A 30 13.60 -14.51 14.23
N SER A 31 13.17 -13.42 13.59
CA SER A 31 13.79 -12.11 13.82
C SER A 31 13.70 -11.73 15.31
N ARG A 32 14.83 -11.26 15.84
CA ARG A 32 14.93 -10.66 17.18
C ARG A 32 15.20 -9.16 17.11
N ASN A 33 15.13 -8.58 15.90
CA ASN A 33 15.39 -7.17 15.71
C ASN A 33 14.16 -6.36 16.10
N ASP A 34 14.39 -5.18 16.67
CA ASP A 34 13.31 -4.26 17.02
C ASP A 34 12.64 -3.66 15.77
N THR A 35 13.32 -3.69 14.62
CA THR A 35 12.86 -3.19 13.32
C THR A 35 13.24 -4.12 12.19
N GLU A 36 12.34 -4.30 11.21
CA GLU A 36 12.55 -5.11 10.01
C GLU A 36 11.99 -4.44 8.77
N GLU A 37 12.61 -4.69 7.60
CA GLU A 37 12.08 -4.29 6.29
C GLU A 37 10.85 -5.14 5.94
N CYS A 38 9.68 -4.68 6.38
CA CYS A 38 8.45 -5.47 6.39
C CYS A 38 7.25 -4.73 5.78
N ALA A 39 7.51 -3.67 5.01
CA ALA A 39 6.49 -2.96 4.27
C ALA A 39 7.00 -2.45 2.93
N GLN A 40 6.10 -2.38 1.96
CA GLN A 40 6.38 -1.85 0.63
C GLN A 40 5.35 -0.77 0.30
N ALA A 41 5.81 0.39 -0.16
CA ALA A 41 4.98 1.44 -0.70
C ALA A 41 5.12 1.52 -2.22
N ILE A 42 3.99 1.55 -2.92
CA ILE A 42 3.91 1.73 -4.37
C ILE A 42 3.02 2.93 -4.69
N ALA A 43 3.11 3.44 -5.92
CA ALA A 43 2.24 4.50 -6.43
C ALA A 43 1.25 3.95 -7.48
N PRO A 44 0.02 3.57 -7.09
CA PRO A 44 -0.89 2.80 -7.95
C PRO A 44 -1.27 3.50 -9.25
N THR A 45 -1.24 4.83 -9.30
CA THR A 45 -1.62 5.60 -10.50
C THR A 45 -0.64 5.46 -11.65
N PHE A 46 0.56 4.93 -11.41
CA PHE A 46 1.61 4.78 -12.42
C PHE A 46 1.82 3.33 -12.88
N ILE A 47 1.04 2.40 -12.35
CA ILE A 47 1.06 1.00 -12.78
C ILE A 47 0.10 0.85 -13.99
N PRO A 48 0.60 0.47 -15.18
CA PRO A 48 -0.26 0.27 -16.36
C PRO A 48 -1.23 -0.88 -16.11
N ARG A 49 -2.55 -0.61 -16.18
CA ARG A 49 -3.59 -1.58 -15.83
C ARG A 49 -3.65 -2.73 -16.83
N GLU A 50 -3.52 -2.40 -18.10
CA GLU A 50 -3.55 -3.32 -19.24
C GLU A 50 -2.45 -4.38 -19.20
N ALA A 51 -1.37 -4.13 -18.45
CA ALA A 51 -0.26 -5.06 -18.27
C ALA A 51 -0.43 -5.98 -17.04
N GLN A 52 -1.47 -5.78 -16.21
CA GLN A 52 -1.69 -6.57 -15.00
C GLN A 52 -2.83 -7.59 -15.17
N SER A 53 -2.85 -8.60 -14.31
CA SER A 53 -3.99 -9.50 -14.18
C SER A 53 -5.26 -8.76 -13.72
N ARG A 54 -6.44 -9.30 -14.01
CA ARG A 54 -7.71 -8.68 -13.58
C ARG A 54 -7.81 -8.51 -12.06
N PRO A 55 -7.39 -9.48 -11.22
CA PRO A 55 -7.38 -9.30 -9.78
C PRO A 55 -6.47 -8.15 -9.32
N VAL A 56 -5.26 -8.03 -9.86
CA VAL A 56 -4.36 -6.91 -9.54
C VAL A 56 -4.96 -5.58 -9.97
N GLN A 57 -5.55 -5.50 -11.17
CA GLN A 57 -6.26 -4.30 -11.63
C GLN A 57 -7.37 -3.90 -10.64
N ALA A 58 -8.17 -4.86 -10.17
CA ALA A 58 -9.25 -4.60 -9.22
C ALA A 58 -8.74 -4.03 -7.88
N ILE A 59 -7.65 -4.56 -7.32
CA ILE A 59 -7.03 -4.02 -6.10
C ILE A 59 -6.59 -2.56 -6.33
N LEU A 60 -5.87 -2.30 -7.42
CA LEU A 60 -5.34 -0.98 -7.73
C LEU A 60 -6.46 0.04 -8.00
N ASP A 61 -7.50 -0.36 -8.74
CA ASP A 61 -8.65 0.50 -9.05
C ASP A 61 -9.49 0.81 -7.82
N PHE A 62 -9.64 -0.16 -6.91
CA PHE A 62 -10.32 0.07 -5.64
C PHE A 62 -9.56 1.09 -4.77
N GLY A 63 -8.23 0.98 -4.70
CA GLY A 63 -7.37 1.98 -4.05
C GLY A 63 -7.50 3.37 -4.67
N VAL A 64 -7.48 3.47 -6.00
CA VAL A 64 -7.69 4.75 -6.72
C VAL A 64 -9.07 5.34 -6.42
N GLY A 65 -10.12 4.51 -6.41
CA GLY A 65 -11.48 4.93 -6.08
C GLY A 65 -11.59 5.49 -4.66
N LEU A 66 -10.98 4.82 -3.68
CA LEU A 66 -10.97 5.27 -2.29
C LEU A 66 -10.16 6.56 -2.10
N HIS A 67 -8.99 6.67 -2.74
CA HIS A 67 -8.24 7.92 -2.75
C HIS A 67 -9.08 9.07 -3.32
N ARG A 68 -9.70 8.89 -4.49
CA ARG A 68 -10.53 9.94 -5.11
C ARG A 68 -11.71 10.36 -4.24
N LYS A 69 -12.31 9.42 -3.52
CA LYS A 69 -13.48 9.67 -2.66
C LYS A 69 -13.12 10.36 -1.35
N HIS A 70 -11.98 10.02 -0.76
CA HIS A 70 -11.63 10.42 0.61
C HIS A 70 -10.39 11.33 0.73
N GLY A 71 -9.66 11.56 -0.36
CA GLY A 71 -8.46 12.39 -0.38
C GLY A 71 -7.26 11.83 0.38
N MET A 72 -7.26 10.52 0.68
CA MET A 72 -6.20 9.89 1.46
C MET A 72 -4.89 9.78 0.67
N ARG A 73 -3.80 10.35 1.19
CA ARG A 73 -2.46 10.28 0.55
C ARG A 73 -1.72 8.98 0.83
N VAL A 74 -1.96 8.34 1.96
CA VAL A 74 -1.42 7.03 2.31
C VAL A 74 -2.59 6.11 2.60
N LEU A 75 -2.63 4.99 1.89
CA LEU A 75 -3.60 3.93 2.06
C LEU A 75 -2.87 2.64 2.41
N PHE A 76 -3.29 1.96 3.45
CA PHE A 76 -2.80 0.60 3.71
C PHE A 76 -3.70 -0.39 2.97
N LEU A 77 -3.13 -1.48 2.46
CA LEU A 77 -3.92 -2.55 1.84
C LEU A 77 -4.96 -3.12 2.81
N SER A 78 -4.60 -3.20 4.10
CA SER A 78 -5.51 -3.59 5.18
C SER A 78 -6.72 -2.64 5.30
N GLU A 79 -6.58 -1.35 5.01
CA GLU A 79 -7.70 -0.41 4.99
C GLU A 79 -8.67 -0.73 3.85
N LEU A 80 -8.16 -1.12 2.67
CA LEU A 80 -9.00 -1.53 1.56
C LEU A 80 -9.89 -2.71 1.98
N THR A 81 -9.28 -3.73 2.60
CA THR A 81 -10.03 -4.86 3.19
C THR A 81 -11.05 -4.37 4.24
N GLY A 82 -10.66 -3.41 5.08
CA GLY A 82 -11.55 -2.80 6.06
C GLY A 82 -12.76 -2.07 5.43
N PHE A 83 -12.56 -1.38 4.32
CA PHE A 83 -13.64 -0.72 3.56
C PHE A 83 -14.61 -1.73 2.95
N LEU A 84 -14.11 -2.80 2.33
CA LEU A 84 -14.94 -3.87 1.79
C LEU A 84 -15.80 -4.50 2.89
N ARG A 85 -15.17 -4.86 4.02
CA ARG A 85 -15.88 -5.43 5.17
C ARG A 85 -16.99 -4.51 5.68
N ARG A 86 -16.74 -3.20 5.79
CA ARG A 86 -17.77 -2.22 6.21
C ARG A 86 -18.91 -2.10 5.19
N ALA A 87 -18.62 -2.28 3.91
CA ALA A 87 -19.61 -2.32 2.86
C ALA A 87 -20.30 -3.68 2.73
N GLN A 88 -20.04 -4.63 3.65
CA GLN A 88 -20.51 -6.02 3.58
C GLN A 88 -20.14 -6.71 2.26
N ALA A 89 -19.00 -6.34 1.70
CA ALA A 89 -18.43 -6.88 0.47
C ALA A 89 -17.13 -7.62 0.77
N SER A 90 -16.70 -8.43 -0.20
CA SER A 90 -15.49 -9.23 -0.19
C SER A 90 -14.61 -8.89 -1.39
N TRP A 91 -13.35 -9.32 -1.33
CA TRP A 91 -12.42 -9.24 -2.45
C TRP A 91 -12.96 -9.99 -3.69
N ALA A 92 -13.56 -11.16 -3.51
CA ALA A 92 -14.12 -11.96 -4.60
C ALA A 92 -15.23 -11.22 -5.37
N GLU A 93 -16.11 -10.51 -4.66
CA GLU A 93 -17.21 -9.75 -5.27
C GLU A 93 -16.72 -8.56 -6.10
N ILE A 94 -15.53 -8.04 -5.84
CA ILE A 94 -14.91 -6.98 -6.65
C ILE A 94 -13.91 -7.52 -7.69
N GLY A 95 -13.89 -8.83 -7.93
CA GLY A 95 -13.07 -9.45 -8.98
C GLY A 95 -11.73 -10.03 -8.52
N VAL A 96 -11.54 -10.22 -7.21
CA VAL A 96 -10.32 -10.79 -6.61
C VAL A 96 -10.68 -12.11 -5.88
N PRO A 97 -10.88 -13.22 -6.62
CA PRO A 97 -11.38 -14.48 -6.04
C PRO A 97 -10.37 -15.18 -5.13
N ASP A 98 -9.08 -15.04 -5.42
CA ASP A 98 -7.96 -15.50 -4.59
C ASP A 98 -7.11 -14.28 -4.25
N PHE A 99 -7.24 -13.81 -3.00
CA PHE A 99 -6.57 -12.61 -2.55
C PHE A 99 -5.06 -12.81 -2.37
N ASP A 100 -4.64 -13.98 -1.88
CA ASP A 100 -3.23 -14.23 -1.59
C ASP A 100 -2.43 -14.33 -2.89
N THR A 101 -2.98 -15.01 -3.91
CA THR A 101 -2.40 -15.03 -5.25
C THR A 101 -2.33 -13.63 -5.86
N ALA A 102 -3.42 -12.86 -5.79
CA ALA A 102 -3.44 -11.49 -6.33
C ALA A 102 -2.49 -10.53 -5.59
N LEU A 103 -2.30 -10.72 -4.29
CA LEU A 103 -1.34 -9.97 -3.49
C LEU A 103 0.10 -10.30 -3.90
N ASN A 104 0.42 -11.59 -4.05
CA ASN A 104 1.75 -12.00 -4.54
C ASN A 104 2.04 -11.43 -5.93
N GLU A 105 1.08 -11.53 -6.85
CA GLU A 105 1.21 -10.91 -8.18
C GLU A 105 1.41 -9.39 -8.09
N LEU A 106 0.71 -8.69 -7.18
CA LEU A 106 0.86 -7.25 -6.98
C LEU A 106 2.26 -6.88 -6.45
N LEU A 107 2.83 -7.67 -5.54
CA LEU A 107 4.18 -7.46 -5.00
C LEU A 107 5.27 -7.65 -6.06
N GLU A 108 5.01 -8.48 -7.08
CA GLU A 108 5.93 -8.77 -8.19
C GLU A 108 5.83 -7.76 -9.35
N VAL A 109 4.89 -6.82 -9.32
CA VAL A 109 4.72 -5.82 -10.38
C VAL A 109 6.01 -5.00 -10.53
N PRO A 110 6.60 -4.91 -11.75
CA PRO A 110 7.81 -4.13 -11.98
C PRO A 110 7.48 -2.63 -11.98
N THR A 111 7.42 -2.05 -10.78
CA THR A 111 7.11 -0.63 -10.54
C THR A 111 8.08 -0.04 -9.51
N PRO A 112 8.35 1.28 -9.54
CA PRO A 112 9.05 1.93 -8.45
C PRO A 112 8.36 1.65 -7.11
N ALA A 113 9.14 1.20 -6.14
CA ALA A 113 8.67 0.85 -4.82
C ALA A 113 9.69 1.25 -3.77
N LEU A 114 9.22 1.76 -2.64
CA LEU A 114 10.05 1.97 -1.46
C LEU A 114 9.76 0.88 -0.43
N PHE A 115 10.81 0.20 0.01
CA PHE A 115 10.76 -0.71 1.13
C PHE A 115 11.01 0.05 2.43
N MET A 116 10.27 -0.30 3.48
CA MET A 116 10.24 0.43 4.74
C MET A 116 10.53 -0.49 5.91
N SER A 117 11.50 -0.08 6.74
CA SER A 117 11.77 -0.72 8.01
C SER A 117 10.79 -0.22 9.08
N LEU A 118 10.02 -1.13 9.66
CA LEU A 118 9.05 -0.83 10.70
C LEU A 118 9.39 -1.61 11.97
N THR A 119 8.99 -1.06 13.11
CA THR A 119 8.95 -1.85 14.35
C THR A 119 7.85 -2.90 14.25
N GLN A 120 7.94 -3.95 15.07
CA GLN A 120 6.90 -4.98 15.13
C GLN A 120 5.52 -4.38 15.44
N HIS A 121 5.46 -3.39 16.33
CA HIS A 121 4.22 -2.67 16.65
C HIS A 121 3.66 -1.92 15.43
N ALA A 122 4.50 -1.16 14.72
CA ALA A 122 4.08 -0.45 13.52
C ALA A 122 3.64 -1.40 12.38
N HIS A 123 4.31 -2.55 12.23
CA HIS A 123 3.92 -3.60 11.28
C HIS A 123 2.55 -4.19 11.62
N MET A 124 2.29 -4.51 12.89
CA MET A 124 0.97 -4.99 13.31
C MET A 124 -0.12 -3.95 13.06
N LEU A 125 0.14 -2.67 13.34
CA LEU A 125 -0.78 -1.57 13.04
C LEU A 125 -1.06 -1.47 11.53
N LEU A 126 -0.02 -1.55 10.70
CA LEU A 126 -0.13 -1.56 9.23
C LEU A 126 -1.02 -2.71 8.74
N CYS A 127 -0.81 -3.91 9.24
CA CYS A 127 -1.55 -5.12 8.84
C CYS A 127 -2.97 -5.17 9.39
N THR A 128 -3.28 -4.40 10.43
CA THR A 128 -4.63 -4.30 11.01
C THR A 128 -5.50 -3.37 10.16
N ALA A 129 -6.71 -3.81 9.81
CA ALA A 129 -7.64 -3.13 8.90
C ALA A 129 -8.29 -1.84 9.46
N GLY A 130 -7.48 -0.94 10.05
CA GLY A 130 -7.79 0.45 10.39
C GLY A 130 -8.91 0.71 11.40
N ASN A 131 -9.59 -0.32 11.90
CA ASN A 131 -10.64 -0.19 12.90
C ASN A 131 -10.22 -1.02 14.10
N ALA A 132 -10.04 -0.40 15.27
CA ALA A 132 -10.18 -0.96 16.62
C ALA A 132 -10.29 -2.50 16.70
N GLN A 133 -9.29 -3.21 16.19
CA GLN A 133 -9.24 -4.65 16.18
C GLN A 133 -8.14 -5.03 17.15
N THR A 134 -8.50 -5.98 18.00
CA THR A 134 -7.65 -6.76 18.86
C THR A 134 -6.40 -7.21 18.10
N ILE A 135 -5.30 -6.48 18.24
CA ILE A 135 -3.97 -6.95 17.79
C ILE A 135 -3.56 -8.05 18.75
N SER A 136 -3.47 -9.29 18.26
CA SER A 136 -2.86 -10.36 19.02
C SER A 136 -1.35 -10.21 18.93
N HIS A 137 -0.69 -9.93 20.07
CA HIS A 137 0.76 -9.76 20.12
C HIS A 137 1.52 -11.09 19.98
N SER A 138 0.84 -12.24 20.18
CA SER A 138 1.38 -13.60 20.03
C SER A 138 0.23 -14.64 20.18
N PRO A 139 0.33 -15.87 19.64
CA PRO A 139 -0.65 -16.95 19.90
C PRO A 139 -0.91 -17.23 21.39
N GLU A 140 0.05 -16.88 22.23
CA GLU A 140 0.14 -17.11 23.68
C GLU A 140 -0.32 -15.91 24.51
N ASN A 141 -0.65 -14.78 23.87
CA ASN A 141 -1.37 -13.67 24.51
C ASN A 141 -2.59 -13.25 23.67
N PRO A 142 -3.67 -14.06 23.67
CA PRO A 142 -4.84 -13.88 22.81
C PRO A 142 -5.76 -12.74 23.26
N ALA A 143 -5.49 -12.13 24.43
CA ALA A 143 -6.18 -10.92 24.88
C ALA A 143 -5.65 -9.72 24.09
N GLY A 144 -5.91 -9.71 22.79
CA GLY A 144 -5.32 -8.70 21.93
C GLY A 144 -5.77 -7.28 22.30
N ARG A 145 -4.95 -6.33 21.88
CA ARG A 145 -5.08 -4.93 22.26
C ARG A 145 -5.96 -4.19 21.26
N THR A 146 -6.92 -3.41 21.75
CA THR A 146 -7.61 -2.45 20.88
C THR A 146 -6.61 -1.39 20.41
N VAL A 147 -6.44 -1.26 19.09
CA VAL A 147 -5.63 -0.20 18.50
C VAL A 147 -6.21 1.16 18.86
N ASP A 148 -5.39 2.00 19.49
CA ASP A 148 -5.71 3.41 19.68
C ASP A 148 -5.73 4.11 18.29
N PRO A 149 -6.83 4.77 17.90
CA PRO A 149 -6.89 5.51 16.64
C PRO A 149 -5.77 6.54 16.47
N SER A 150 -5.25 7.09 17.57
CA SER A 150 -4.14 8.04 17.55
C SER A 150 -2.82 7.41 17.13
N GLU A 151 -2.50 6.19 17.60
CA GLU A 151 -1.29 5.45 17.18
C GLU A 151 -1.33 5.14 15.68
N TYR A 152 -2.51 4.75 15.17
CA TYR A 152 -2.70 4.49 13.75
C TYR A 152 -2.55 5.76 12.90
N ALA A 153 -3.13 6.87 13.34
CA ALA A 153 -3.00 8.16 12.68
C ALA A 153 -1.55 8.68 12.70
N GLU A 154 -0.84 8.48 13.80
CA GLU A 154 0.58 8.84 13.94
C GLU A 154 1.45 8.01 13.00
N LEU A 155 1.23 6.69 12.92
CA LEU A 155 1.91 5.83 11.95
C LEU A 155 1.71 6.35 10.52
N LYS A 156 0.45 6.63 10.12
CA LYS A 156 0.16 7.16 8.77
C LYS A 156 0.85 8.49 8.51
N LYS A 157 0.84 9.40 9.49
CA LYS A 157 1.52 10.70 9.38
C LYS A 157 3.03 10.53 9.20
N ASN A 158 3.65 9.65 9.97
CA ASN A 158 5.09 9.39 9.90
C ASN A 158 5.48 8.74 8.56
N LEU A 159 4.71 7.75 8.10
CA LEU A 159 4.92 7.12 6.79
C LEU A 159 4.73 8.12 5.65
N GLN A 160 3.69 8.97 5.71
CA GLN A 160 3.50 10.01 4.71
C GLN A 160 4.70 10.95 4.65
N GLY A 161 5.18 11.44 5.81
CA GLY A 161 6.34 12.33 5.86
C GLY A 161 7.62 11.66 5.33
N ALA A 162 7.80 10.36 5.57
CA ALA A 162 8.92 9.60 5.00
C ALA A 162 8.80 9.47 3.48
N LEU A 163 7.63 9.10 2.96
CA LEU A 163 7.38 8.95 1.53
C LEU A 163 7.54 10.28 0.78
N GLU A 164 7.01 11.37 1.31
CA GLU A 164 7.14 12.71 0.70
C GLU A 164 8.61 13.17 0.64
N ARG A 165 9.44 12.74 1.59
CA ARG A 165 10.87 13.07 1.64
C ARG A 165 11.70 12.18 0.71
N ASP A 166 11.49 10.87 0.76
CA ASP A 166 12.42 9.89 0.19
C ASP A 166 12.04 9.49 -1.25
N TRP A 167 10.74 9.51 -1.58
CA TRP A 167 10.25 9.10 -2.91
C TRP A 167 10.81 9.95 -4.06
N PRO A 168 10.84 11.30 -4.01
CA PRO A 168 11.35 12.09 -5.12
C PRO A 168 12.82 11.78 -5.44
N ALA A 169 13.65 11.64 -4.39
CA ALA A 169 15.07 11.33 -4.54
C ALA A 169 15.29 9.93 -5.14
N TYR A 170 14.52 8.93 -4.68
CA TYR A 170 14.52 7.59 -5.24
C TYR A 170 14.15 7.57 -6.73
N ILE A 171 13.10 8.30 -7.13
CA ILE A 171 12.71 8.43 -8.53
C ILE A 171 13.79 9.12 -9.36
N ASP A 172 14.46 10.15 -8.81
CA ASP A 172 15.56 10.83 -9.48
C ASP A 172 16.74 9.89 -9.76
N ASP A 173 17.08 9.03 -8.80
CA ASP A 173 18.14 8.03 -8.95
C ASP A 173 17.77 6.95 -9.98
N LEU A 174 16.52 6.49 -9.99
CA LEU A 174 16.03 5.57 -11.01
C LEU A 174 16.04 6.20 -12.42
N THR A 175 15.71 7.48 -12.53
CA THR A 175 15.75 8.21 -13.80
C THR A 175 17.18 8.37 -14.29
N ARG A 176 18.10 8.77 -13.40
CA ARG A 176 19.52 8.96 -13.72
C ARG A 176 20.21 7.66 -14.12
N SER A 177 19.83 6.55 -13.49
CA SER A 177 20.37 5.21 -13.77
C SER A 177 19.73 4.54 -15.00
N GLY A 178 18.72 5.17 -15.62
CA GLY A 178 18.05 4.65 -16.82
C GLY A 178 17.02 3.52 -16.55
N HIS A 179 16.75 3.21 -15.29
CA HIS A 179 15.72 2.24 -14.87
C HIS A 179 14.30 2.82 -14.99
N LEU A 180 14.17 4.14 -14.94
CA LEU A 180 12.97 4.86 -15.38
C LEU A 180 13.31 5.70 -16.60
N ARG A 181 12.75 5.33 -17.76
CA ARG A 181 12.86 6.16 -18.96
C ARG A 181 11.84 7.30 -18.86
N GLY A 182 12.32 8.52 -18.59
CA GLY A 182 11.54 9.71 -18.88
C GLY A 182 11.26 9.74 -20.38
N GLN A 183 10.00 9.62 -20.77
CA GLN A 183 9.58 9.94 -22.13
C GLN A 183 9.44 11.46 -22.28
#